data_AF-A0A1Z2XQI0-F1
#
_entry.id   AF-A0A1Z2XQI0-F1
#
_cell.length_a   1.000
_cell.length_b   1.000
_cell.length_c   1.000
_cell.angle_alpha   90.00
_cell.angle_beta   90.00
_cell.angle_gamma   90.00
#
_symmetry.space_group_name_H-M   'P 1'
#
loop_
_entity.id
_entity.type
_entity.pdbx_description
1 polymer ?
#
loop_
_entity_poly.entity_id
_entity_poly.type
_entity_poly.pdbx_seq_one_letter_code
_entity_poly.pdbx_strand_id
1 'polypeptide(L)' 'MPLTTAVNLPTIIIGAIVAAVFIVIIVRGIRRRKRGESGCGCGCSGCPNSALCHGKSTNQK' A
#
# COMPACT_ATOMS: atom_id res chain seq x y z
N MET A 1 11.58 -22.39 -21.12
CA MET A 1 11.04 -22.85 -19.82
C MET A 1 9.53 -22.72 -19.89
N PRO A 2 8.76 -23.83 -19.91
CA PRO A 2 7.33 -23.77 -20.20
C PRO A 2 6.58 -23.35 -18.94
N LEU A 3 5.81 -22.26 -19.03
CA LEU A 3 4.99 -21.76 -17.92
C LEU A 3 3.54 -22.29 -17.95
N THR A 4 3.09 -23.03 -18.97
CA THR A 4 1.63 -23.22 -19.13
C THR A 4 1.25 -24.50 -19.90
N THR A 5 1.46 -25.69 -19.32
CA THR A 5 0.83 -26.92 -19.80
C THR A 5 -0.25 -27.35 -18.80
N ALA A 6 -1.51 -27.17 -19.21
CA ALA A 6 -2.75 -27.45 -18.47
C ALA A 6 -3.03 -26.52 -17.28
N VAL A 7 -4.10 -25.72 -17.40
CA VAL A 7 -4.71 -24.99 -16.27
C VAL A 7 -5.40 -25.99 -15.35
N ASN A 8 -4.59 -26.69 -14.56
CA ASN A 8 -5.08 -27.58 -13.54
C ASN A 8 -5.80 -26.74 -12.46
N LEU A 9 -6.87 -27.30 -11.86
CA LEU A 9 -7.63 -26.67 -10.78
C LEU A 9 -6.74 -26.02 -9.69
N PRO A 10 -5.63 -26.65 -9.25
CA PRO A 10 -4.68 -26.05 -8.30
C PRO A 10 -4.02 -24.77 -8.82
N THR A 11 -3.66 -24.71 -10.10
CA THR A 11 -3.01 -23.55 -10.73
C THR A 11 -3.95 -22.34 -10.75
N ILE A 12 -5.24 -22.57 -11.03
CA ILE A 12 -6.26 -21.51 -11.00
C ILE A 12 -6.43 -20.97 -9.57
N ILE A 13 -6.45 -21.86 -8.57
CA ILE A 13 -6.58 -21.47 -7.16
C ILE A 13 -5.38 -20.61 -6.74
N ILE A 14 -4.15 -21.03 -7.06
CA ILE A 14 -2.93 -20.28 -6.73
C ILE A 14 -2.94 -18.91 -7.44
N GLY A 15 -3.28 -18.88 -8.73
CA GLY A 15 -3.40 -17.63 -9.48
C GLY A 15 -4.42 -16.67 -8.89
N ALA A 16 -5.58 -17.18 -8.45
CA ALA A 16 -6.62 -16.39 -7.82
C ALA A 16 -6.18 -15.79 -6.47
N ILE A 17 -5.44 -16.55 -5.65
CA ILE A 17 -4.90 -16.06 -4.37
C ILE A 17 -3.91 -14.92 -4.61
N VAL A 18 -2.97 -15.09 -5.55
CA VAL A 18 -1.98 -14.06 -5.87
C VAL A 18 -2.67 -12.79 -6.39
N ALA A 19 -3.64 -12.93 -7.29
CA ALA A 19 -4.41 -11.82 -7.82
C ALA A 19 -5.19 -11.09 -6.71
N ALA A 20 -5.84 -11.83 -5.80
CA ALA A 20 -6.57 -11.25 -4.68
C ALA A 20 -5.66 -10.44 -3.76
N VAL A 21 -4.49 -10.98 -3.38
CA VAL A 21 -3.51 -10.27 -2.55
C VAL A 21 -3.03 -9.00 -3.24
N PHE A 22 -2.73 -9.07 -4.55
CA PHE A 22 -2.29 -7.92 -5.33
C PHE A 22 -3.34 -6.80 -5.36
N ILE A 23 -4.61 -7.13 -5.61
CA ILE A 23 -5.72 -6.18 -5.58
C ILE A 23 -5.85 -5.55 -4.19
N VAL A 24 -5.74 -6.33 -3.12
CA VAL A 24 -5.81 -5.82 -1.74
C VAL A 24 -4.69 -4.82 -1.46
N ILE A 25 -3.46 -5.10 -1.90
CA ILE A 25 -2.32 -4.18 -1.72
C ILE A 25 -2.59 -2.86 -2.44
N ILE A 26 -3.04 -2.90 -3.69
CA ILE A 26 -3.35 -1.68 -4.48
C ILE A 26 -4.47 -0.89 -3.81
N VAL A 27 -5.59 -1.54 -3.49
CA VAL A 27 -6.75 -0.88 -2.85
C VAL A 27 -6.34 -0.29 -1.51
N ARG A 28 -5.55 -1.00 -0.71
CA ARG A 28 -5.05 -0.52 0.57
C ARG A 28 -4.10 0.66 0.39
N GLY A 29 -3.23 0.62 -0.62
CA GLY A 29 -2.39 1.73 -1.03
C GLY A 29 -3.21 2.97 -1.40
N ILE A 30 -4.20 2.83 -2.29
CA ILE A 30 -5.08 3.93 -2.72
C ILE A 30 -5.90 4.47 -1.54
N ARG A 31 -6.44 3.60 -0.68
CA ARG A 31 -7.20 4.01 0.52
C ARG A 31 -6.32 4.77 1.51
N ARG A 32 -5.09 4.33 1.76
CA ARG A 32 -4.13 5.06 2.61
C ARG A 32 -3.80 6.43 2.00
N ARG A 33 -3.56 6.48 0.69
CA ARG A 33 -3.31 7.73 -0.04
C ARG A 33 -4.49 8.70 0.04
N LYS A 34 -5.73 8.20 -0.11
CA LYS A 34 -6.97 8.98 0.05
C LYS A 34 -7.21 9.44 1.49
N ARG A 35 -6.75 8.68 2.49
CA ARG A 35 -6.81 9.06 3.92
C ARG A 35 -5.76 10.09 4.33
N GLY A 36 -4.93 10.56 3.40
CA GLY A 36 -3.83 11.47 3.70
C GLY A 36 -2.62 10.79 4.35
N GLU A 37 -2.63 9.45 4.47
CA GLU A 37 -1.47 8.66 4.91
C GLU A 37 -0.47 8.50 3.73
N SER A 38 -0.04 9.62 3.14
CA SER A 38 1.03 9.68 2.13
C SER A 38 2.43 9.83 2.76
N GLY A 39 2.52 9.90 4.08
CA GLY A 39 3.75 10.12 4.85
C GLY A 39 4.26 8.89 5.60
N CYS A 40 5.41 9.08 6.28
CA CYS A 40 6.03 8.10 7.18
C CYS A 40 4.97 7.55 8.16
N GLY A 41 4.80 6.22 8.21
CA GLY A 41 3.72 5.54 8.94
C GLY A 41 3.66 5.79 10.46
N CYS A 42 4.59 6.58 11.00
CA CYS A 42 4.64 7.01 12.40
C CYS A 42 3.78 8.27 12.68
N GLY A 43 3.06 8.80 11.68
CA GLY A 43 2.38 10.08 11.79
C GLY A 43 3.36 11.24 11.95
N CYS A 44 2.86 12.47 11.96
CA CYS A 44 3.72 13.65 12.10
C CYS A 44 4.35 13.77 13.49
N SER A 45 3.71 13.20 14.52
CA SER A 45 4.23 13.15 15.90
C SER A 45 5.47 12.28 16.07
N GLY A 46 5.68 11.27 15.20
CA GLY A 46 6.86 10.39 15.21
C GLY A 46 7.84 10.64 14.07
N CYS A 47 7.65 11.71 13.29
CA CYS A 47 8.51 12.00 12.15
C CYS A 47 9.83 12.67 12.63
N PRO A 48 11.01 12.08 12.39
CA PRO A 48 12.29 12.68 12.79
C PRO A 48 12.58 14.00 12.05
N ASN A 49 11.90 14.24 10.93
CA ASN A 49 11.97 15.49 10.17
C ASN A 49 10.83 16.48 10.52
N SER A 50 10.07 16.21 11.60
CA SER A 50 8.95 17.07 12.04
C SER A 50 9.38 18.51 12.31
N ALA A 51 10.60 18.72 12.80
CA ALA A 51 11.20 20.04 13.05
C ALA A 51 11.37 20.90 11.78
N LEU A 52 11.52 20.30 10.60
CA LEU A 52 11.65 21.02 9.32
C LEU A 52 10.32 21.14 8.57
N CYS A 53 9.37 20.23 8.82
CA CYS A 53 8.08 20.22 8.14
C CYS A 53 7.12 21.34 8.61
N HIS A 54 7.34 21.92 9.80
CA HIS A 54 6.51 23.01 10.35
C HIS A 54 7.34 24.27 10.57
N GLY A 55 7.74 24.93 9.48
CA GLY A 55 8.22 26.30 9.51
C GLY A 55 7.06 27.26 9.80
N LYS A 56 6.81 27.57 11.09
CA LYS A 56 6.02 28.70 11.60
C LYS A 56 4.80 29.17 10.76
N SER A 57 3.80 28.31 10.55
CA SER A 57 2.39 28.73 10.43
C SER A 57 1.47 27.52 10.36
N THR A 58 0.70 27.33 11.43
CA THR A 58 -0.70 26.86 11.48
C THR A 58 -1.21 25.90 10.40
N ASN A 59 -1.76 24.78 10.88
CA ASN A 59 -2.71 23.87 10.23
C ASN A 59 -2.10 22.63 9.55
N GLN A 60 -2.00 21.54 10.34
CA GLN A 60 -1.90 20.18 9.82
C GLN A 60 -2.99 19.36 10.51
N LYS A 61 -4.02 19.02 9.72
CA LYS A 61 -5.14 18.15 10.06
C LYS A 61 -4.87 16.74 9.58
#